data_AF-A0A3D0D9J1-F1
#
_entry.id   AF-A0A3D0D9J1-F1
#
_cell.length_a   1.000
_cell.length_b   1.000
_cell.length_c   1.000
_cell.angle_alpha   90.00
_cell.angle_beta   90.00
_cell.angle_gamma   90.00
#
_symmetry.space_group_name_H-M   'P 1'
#
loop_
_entity.id
_entity.type
_entity.pdbx_description
1 polymer ?
#
loop_
_entity_poly.entity_id
_entity_poly.type
_entity_poly.pdbx_seq_one_letter_code
_entity_poly.pdbx_strand_id
1 'polypeptide(L)'
;MSTVFLIGDGPLAGELGVAAKRAGHEVIALLDPTLLGVTSDDPTPFEEENRELWLRACHADLIIDAVVSNRLAKRRAVIEASGWSPAPILTSTLTASATEVAFWLGEAGRVVGWAALPPLAETRVVEVMPAMEASSEAVEVAQDFFRSLDKEPVTVGDSVGGVLPRVVATLINEAAFALMERVAGADD
;
A
#
# COMPACT_ATOMS: atom_id res chain seq x y z
N MET A 1 16.71 -10.85 4.29
CA MET A 1 15.47 -11.64 4.51
C MET A 1 14.75 -10.96 5.65
N SER A 2 13.56 -10.44 5.40
CA SER A 2 12.77 -9.66 6.36
C SER A 2 11.37 -10.26 6.48
N THR A 3 10.75 -10.10 7.64
CA THR A 3 9.37 -10.49 7.90
C THR A 3 8.43 -9.34 7.55
N VAL A 4 7.53 -9.57 6.60
CA VAL A 4 6.61 -8.57 6.06
C VAL A 4 5.19 -8.87 6.55
N PHE A 5 4.58 -7.93 7.25
CA PHE A 5 3.16 -7.94 7.57
C PHE A 5 2.38 -7.21 6.48
N LEU A 6 1.76 -7.97 5.58
CA LEU A 6 1.01 -7.47 4.45
C LEU A 6 -0.48 -7.42 4.78
N ILE A 7 -1.05 -6.22 4.81
CA ILE A 7 -2.50 -5.99 4.83
C ILE A 7 -2.94 -5.49 3.46
N GLY A 8 -4.03 -6.00 2.91
CA GLY A 8 -4.46 -5.53 1.60
C GLY A 8 -5.80 -6.10 1.16
N ASP A 9 -6.31 -5.62 0.04
CA ASP A 9 -7.48 -6.16 -0.62
C ASP A 9 -7.20 -6.41 -2.12
N GLY A 10 -7.91 -7.39 -2.68
CA GLY A 10 -7.89 -7.65 -4.12
C GLY A 10 -6.54 -8.15 -4.71
N PRO A 11 -6.39 -8.06 -6.04
CA PRO A 11 -5.26 -8.67 -6.75
C PRO A 11 -3.90 -8.04 -6.42
N LEU A 12 -3.85 -6.73 -6.19
CA LEU A 12 -2.59 -6.02 -5.91
C LEU A 12 -1.88 -6.58 -4.67
N ALA A 13 -2.64 -6.83 -3.60
CA ALA A 13 -2.11 -7.43 -2.39
C ALA A 13 -1.58 -8.85 -2.66
N GLY A 14 -2.32 -9.66 -3.42
CA GLY A 14 -1.90 -11.00 -3.82
C GLY A 14 -0.59 -10.99 -4.61
N GLU A 15 -0.48 -10.12 -5.62
CA GLU A 15 0.72 -9.97 -6.44
C GLU A 15 1.93 -9.51 -5.63
N LEU A 16 1.74 -8.55 -4.73
CA LEU A 16 2.78 -8.06 -3.83
C LEU A 16 3.27 -9.17 -2.89
N GLY A 17 2.34 -9.96 -2.32
CA GLY A 17 2.68 -11.10 -1.47
C GLY A 17 3.48 -12.18 -2.21
N VAL A 18 3.14 -12.46 -3.49
CA VAL A 18 3.91 -13.38 -4.34
C VAL A 18 5.29 -12.82 -4.65
N ALA A 19 5.40 -11.54 -5.00
CA ALA A 19 6.68 -10.88 -5.28
C ALA A 19 7.60 -10.92 -4.06
N ALA A 20 7.09 -10.56 -2.88
CA ALA A 20 7.85 -10.57 -1.62
C ALA A 20 8.36 -11.98 -1.27
N LYS A 21 7.53 -13.02 -1.41
CA LYS A 21 7.96 -14.42 -1.20
C LYS A 21 9.05 -14.84 -2.18
N ARG A 22 8.96 -14.45 -3.46
CA ARG A 22 9.98 -14.75 -4.48
C ARG A 22 11.32 -14.07 -4.18
N ALA A 23 11.28 -12.86 -3.64
CA ALA A 23 12.45 -12.13 -3.16
C ALA A 23 13.03 -12.68 -1.84
N GLY A 24 12.43 -13.74 -1.27
CA GLY A 24 12.92 -14.43 -0.08
C GLY A 24 12.47 -13.78 1.23
N HIS A 25 11.45 -12.92 1.22
CA HIS A 25 10.84 -12.41 2.45
C HIS A 25 9.85 -13.43 3.04
N GLU A 26 9.78 -13.49 4.36
CA GLU A 26 8.65 -14.14 5.02
C GLU A 26 7.45 -13.19 4.93
N VAL A 27 6.31 -13.67 4.46
CA VAL A 27 5.09 -12.85 4.35
C VAL A 27 4.03 -13.39 5.29
N ILE A 28 3.68 -12.57 6.28
CA ILE A 28 2.51 -12.71 7.13
C ILE A 28 1.40 -11.90 6.45
N ALA A 29 0.44 -12.56 5.81
CA ALA A 29 -0.54 -11.87 4.96
C ALA A 29 -1.94 -11.90 5.56
N LEU A 30 -2.61 -10.76 5.46
CA LEU A 30 -4.05 -10.58 5.65
C LEU A 30 -4.62 -9.89 4.39
N LEU A 31 -5.28 -10.67 3.55
CA LEU A 31 -5.80 -10.22 2.23
C LEU A 31 -7.24 -9.71 2.28
N ASP A 32 -7.86 -9.77 3.46
CA ASP A 32 -9.19 -9.23 3.70
C ASP A 32 -9.17 -8.47 5.03
N PRO A 33 -9.27 -7.13 5.02
CA PRO A 33 -9.28 -6.34 6.25
C PRO A 33 -10.49 -6.66 7.14
N THR A 34 -11.56 -7.27 6.63
CA THR A 34 -12.70 -7.71 7.47
C THR A 34 -12.31 -8.76 8.50
N LEU A 35 -11.24 -9.54 8.26
CA LEU A 35 -10.67 -10.51 9.20
C LEU A 35 -10.00 -9.83 10.42
N LEU A 36 -9.65 -8.54 10.32
CA LEU A 36 -9.24 -7.73 11.48
C LEU A 36 -10.45 -7.21 12.29
N GLY A 37 -11.68 -7.67 12.00
CA GLY A 37 -12.88 -7.15 12.66
C GLY A 37 -13.30 -5.76 12.18
N VAL A 38 -12.80 -5.31 11.01
CA VAL A 38 -12.96 -3.94 10.48
C VAL A 38 -14.39 -3.66 9.94
N THR A 39 -15.38 -4.48 10.28
CA THR A 39 -16.72 -4.50 9.64
C THR A 39 -17.73 -3.52 10.23
N SER A 40 -17.48 -2.90 11.39
CA SER A 40 -18.40 -1.92 12.02
C SER A 40 -17.65 -0.74 12.65
N ASP A 41 -18.36 0.34 12.98
CA ASP A 41 -17.80 1.48 13.74
C ASP A 41 -17.49 1.13 15.22
N ASP A 42 -17.82 -0.10 15.64
CA ASP A 42 -17.51 -0.60 16.97
C ASP A 42 -16.20 -1.39 16.95
N PRO A 43 -15.27 -1.15 17.89
CA PRO A 43 -14.08 -1.96 18.03
C PRO A 43 -14.51 -3.38 18.45
N THR A 44 -14.49 -4.33 17.51
CA THR A 44 -14.64 -5.75 17.84
C THR A 44 -13.43 -6.20 18.67
N PRO A 45 -13.64 -6.88 19.80
CA PRO A 45 -12.54 -7.39 20.62
C PRO A 45 -11.61 -8.30 19.83
N PHE A 46 -10.33 -8.34 20.21
CA PHE A 46 -9.34 -9.29 19.73
C PHE A 46 -9.88 -10.73 19.81
N GLU A 47 -10.21 -11.32 18.66
CA GLU A 47 -10.68 -12.70 18.58
C GLU A 47 -9.49 -13.67 18.69
N GLU A 48 -9.72 -14.82 19.33
CA GLU A 48 -8.67 -15.83 19.55
C GLU A 48 -8.07 -16.36 18.24
N GLU A 49 -8.82 -16.31 17.13
CA GLU A 49 -8.37 -16.61 15.76
C GLU A 49 -7.25 -15.67 15.27
N ASN A 50 -7.20 -14.42 15.75
CA ASN A 50 -6.18 -13.45 15.36
C ASN A 50 -4.92 -13.52 16.24
N ARG A 51 -4.89 -14.36 17.27
CA ARG A 51 -3.77 -14.44 18.22
C ARG A 51 -2.47 -14.92 17.59
N GLU A 52 -2.53 -15.98 16.79
CA GLU A 52 -1.34 -16.50 16.11
C GLU A 52 -0.81 -15.49 15.08
N LEU A 53 -1.71 -14.86 14.34
CA LEU A 53 -1.37 -13.82 13.37
C LEU A 53 -0.67 -12.65 14.08
N TRP A 54 -1.23 -12.15 15.18
CA TRP A 54 -0.65 -11.08 15.99
C TRP A 54 0.74 -11.46 16.53
N LEU A 55 0.90 -12.66 17.09
CA LEU A 55 2.18 -13.15 17.62
C LEU A 55 3.30 -13.16 16.55
N ARG A 56 2.94 -13.35 15.29
CA ARG A 56 3.89 -13.28 14.18
C ARG A 56 4.09 -11.83 13.74
N ALA A 57 2.99 -11.09 13.57
CA ALA A 57 3.00 -9.72 13.05
C ALA A 57 3.72 -8.73 13.98
N CYS A 58 3.69 -8.94 15.30
CA CYS A 58 4.40 -8.08 16.25
C CYS A 58 5.94 -8.16 16.16
N HIS A 59 6.45 -9.16 15.44
CA HIS A 59 7.86 -9.32 15.10
C HIS A 59 8.16 -9.03 13.61
N ALA A 60 7.21 -8.43 12.88
CA ALA A 60 7.45 -8.01 11.51
C ALA A 60 8.47 -6.85 11.46
N ASP A 61 9.34 -6.90 10.46
CA ASP A 61 10.32 -5.84 10.16
C ASP A 61 9.71 -4.71 9.32
N LEU A 62 8.56 -4.98 8.68
CA LEU A 62 7.92 -4.08 7.74
C LEU A 62 6.41 -4.35 7.69
N ILE A 63 5.61 -3.30 7.75
CA ILE A 63 4.17 -3.35 7.47
C ILE A 63 3.94 -2.82 6.07
N ILE A 64 3.16 -3.53 5.25
CA ILE A 64 2.76 -3.05 3.93
C ILE A 64 1.26 -3.05 3.81
N ASP A 65 0.71 -1.87 3.53
CA ASP A 65 -0.68 -1.65 3.22
C ASP A 65 -0.90 -1.56 1.70
N ALA A 66 -1.74 -2.46 1.22
CA ALA A 66 -2.24 -2.56 -0.15
C ALA A 66 -3.79 -2.51 -0.19
N VAL A 67 -4.45 -1.87 0.78
CA VAL A 67 -5.92 -1.73 0.83
C VAL A 67 -6.36 -0.59 -0.07
N VAL A 68 -6.89 -0.88 -1.26
CA VAL A 68 -7.19 0.14 -2.28
C VAL A 68 -8.67 0.32 -2.55
N SER A 69 -9.52 -0.58 -2.05
CA SER A 69 -10.96 -0.57 -2.33
C SER A 69 -11.72 0.60 -1.67
N ASN A 70 -11.37 0.94 -0.42
CA ASN A 70 -12.12 1.88 0.39
C ASN A 70 -11.22 2.59 1.42
N ARG A 71 -11.32 3.92 1.49
CA ARG A 71 -10.52 4.76 2.39
C ARG A 71 -10.80 4.54 3.87
N LEU A 72 -12.05 4.31 4.27
CA LEU A 72 -12.41 4.00 5.66
C LEU A 72 -11.85 2.62 6.07
N ALA A 73 -11.96 1.63 5.17
CA ALA A 73 -11.37 0.31 5.39
C ALA A 73 -9.85 0.40 5.55
N LYS A 74 -9.17 1.16 4.66
CA LYS A 74 -7.73 1.46 4.79
C LYS A 74 -7.42 2.08 6.15
N ARG A 75 -8.11 3.16 6.54
CA ARG A 75 -7.83 3.87 7.79
C ARG A 75 -7.88 2.93 8.99
N ARG A 76 -8.93 2.12 9.09
CA ARG A 76 -9.08 1.14 10.18
C ARG A 76 -7.99 0.07 10.14
N ALA A 77 -7.74 -0.53 8.97
CA ALA A 77 -6.75 -1.59 8.81
C ALA A 77 -5.33 -1.12 9.15
N VAL A 78 -4.93 0.07 8.72
CA VAL A 78 -3.59 0.61 9.01
C VAL A 78 -3.46 1.00 10.49
N ILE A 79 -4.50 1.56 11.13
CA ILE A 79 -4.50 1.84 12.58
C ILE A 79 -4.31 0.53 13.36
N GLU A 80 -5.09 -0.50 13.06
CA GLU A 80 -4.99 -1.80 13.74
C GLU A 80 -3.59 -2.41 13.55
N ALA A 81 -3.12 -2.50 12.30
CA ALA A 81 -1.80 -3.06 11.99
C ALA A 81 -0.66 -2.27 12.66
N SER A 82 -0.76 -0.95 12.73
CA SER A 82 0.24 -0.10 13.40
C SER A 82 0.34 -0.37 14.90
N GLY A 83 -0.77 -0.78 15.53
CA GLY A 83 -0.79 -1.16 16.94
C GLY A 83 -0.17 -2.53 17.22
N TRP A 84 0.00 -3.36 16.19
CA TRP A 84 0.56 -4.69 16.32
C TRP A 84 2.09 -4.70 16.25
N SER A 85 2.69 -3.82 15.45
CA SER A 85 4.14 -3.73 15.29
C SER A 85 4.63 -2.28 15.16
N PRO A 86 5.80 -1.92 15.75
CA PRO A 86 6.43 -0.61 15.61
C PRO A 86 7.24 -0.44 14.30
N ALA A 87 7.23 -1.43 13.40
CA ALA A 87 8.00 -1.41 12.16
C ALA A 87 7.62 -0.28 11.17
N PRO A 88 8.50 0.12 10.24
CA PRO A 88 8.13 1.02 9.15
C PRO A 88 6.89 0.57 8.39
N ILE A 89 6.09 1.53 7.91
CA ILE A 89 4.81 1.31 7.23
C ILE A 89 4.91 1.83 5.81
N LEU A 90 4.72 0.94 4.85
CA LEU A 90 4.55 1.22 3.43
C LEU A 90 3.07 1.26 3.09
N THR A 91 2.49 2.44 2.88
CA THR A 91 1.04 2.57 2.60
C THR A 91 0.75 2.89 1.15
N SER A 92 -0.22 2.20 0.55
CA SER A 92 -0.64 2.50 -0.83
C SER A 92 -1.29 3.88 -0.89
N THR A 93 -0.79 4.76 -1.77
CA THR A 93 -1.29 6.14 -1.87
C THR A 93 -2.49 6.32 -2.81
N LEU A 94 -3.14 5.23 -3.22
CA LEU A 94 -4.27 5.30 -4.16
C LEU A 94 -5.55 5.91 -3.55
N THR A 95 -5.75 5.79 -2.23
CA THR A 95 -6.96 6.29 -1.54
C THR A 95 -6.68 7.30 -0.42
N ALA A 96 -5.42 7.46 -0.01
CA ALA A 96 -4.96 8.43 1.00
C ALA A 96 -3.48 8.75 0.77
N SER A 97 -3.02 9.94 1.12
CA SER A 97 -1.58 10.25 1.03
C SER A 97 -0.81 9.65 2.22
N ALA A 98 0.51 9.49 2.11
CA ALA A 98 1.33 8.98 3.20
C ALA A 98 1.27 9.89 4.44
N THR A 99 1.28 11.21 4.23
CA THR A 99 1.13 12.22 5.29
C THR A 99 -0.21 12.11 5.98
N GLU A 100 -1.28 11.79 5.24
CA GLU A 100 -2.58 11.59 5.84
C GLU A 100 -2.63 10.31 6.69
N VAL A 101 -2.04 9.22 6.22
CA VAL A 101 -1.95 7.98 6.99
C VAL A 101 -1.12 8.21 8.26
N ALA A 102 0.03 8.88 8.16
CA ALA A 102 0.82 9.30 9.31
C ALA A 102 -0.01 10.09 10.34
N PHE A 103 -0.87 11.00 9.89
CA PHE A 103 -1.78 11.74 10.76
C PHE A 103 -2.80 10.83 11.48
N TRP A 104 -3.34 9.80 10.82
CA TRP A 104 -4.24 8.85 11.47
C TRP A 104 -3.57 8.05 12.58
N LEU A 105 -2.28 7.75 12.41
CA LEU A 105 -1.50 6.98 13.37
C LEU A 105 -0.92 7.84 14.51
N GLY A 106 -0.80 9.15 14.30
CA GLY A 106 -0.03 10.02 15.19
C GLY A 106 1.49 9.75 15.10
N GLU A 107 1.95 9.15 14.00
CA GLU A 107 3.31 8.65 13.84
C GLU A 107 3.86 8.98 12.45
N ALA A 108 4.49 10.14 12.30
CA ALA A 108 4.94 10.59 10.99
C ALA A 108 6.31 10.02 10.56
N GLY A 109 7.17 9.66 11.52
CA GLY A 109 8.55 9.26 11.26
C GLY A 109 8.73 7.92 10.52
N ARG A 110 7.73 7.04 10.54
CA ARG A 110 7.85 5.65 10.02
C ARG A 110 6.94 5.33 8.84
N VAL A 111 6.20 6.30 8.31
CA VAL A 111 5.22 6.08 7.24
C VAL A 111 5.76 6.57 5.91
N VAL A 112 5.74 5.69 4.91
CA VAL A 112 6.14 5.98 3.54
C VAL A 112 5.05 5.48 2.59
N GLY A 113 4.64 6.34 1.68
CA GLY A 113 3.67 6.01 0.65
C GLY A 113 4.30 5.22 -0.49
N TRP A 114 3.49 4.41 -1.17
CA TRP A 114 3.88 3.78 -2.43
C TRP A 114 2.73 3.70 -3.43
N ALA A 115 3.05 3.67 -4.71
CA ALA A 115 2.09 3.35 -5.77
C ALA A 115 2.79 2.66 -6.95
N ALA A 116 2.04 1.82 -7.65
CA ALA A 116 2.49 1.17 -8.87
C ALA A 116 1.30 0.98 -9.81
N LEU A 117 1.55 0.93 -11.11
CA LEU A 117 0.52 0.55 -12.07
C LEU A 117 0.30 -0.97 -12.01
N PRO A 118 -0.94 -1.45 -11.92
CA PRO A 118 -1.23 -2.87 -12.03
C PRO A 118 -1.13 -3.32 -13.51
N PRO A 119 -0.75 -4.58 -13.76
CA PRO A 119 -0.31 -5.58 -12.79
C PRO A 119 1.12 -5.32 -12.31
N LEU A 120 1.37 -5.55 -11.02
CA LEU A 120 2.67 -5.35 -10.37
C LEU A 120 3.76 -6.23 -10.99
N ALA A 121 3.40 -7.39 -11.55
CA ALA A 121 4.35 -8.26 -12.25
C ALA A 121 4.96 -7.62 -13.50
N GLU A 122 4.24 -6.73 -14.18
CA GLU A 122 4.64 -6.15 -15.47
C GLU A 122 5.24 -4.75 -15.31
N THR A 123 4.89 -4.00 -14.25
CA THR A 123 5.51 -2.70 -13.99
C THR A 123 6.93 -2.86 -13.43
N ARG A 124 7.85 -2.05 -13.95
CA ARG A 124 9.20 -1.91 -13.40
C ARG A 124 9.28 -0.84 -12.33
N VAL A 125 8.57 0.27 -12.52
CA VAL A 125 8.64 1.44 -11.64
C VAL A 125 7.64 1.30 -10.49
N VAL A 126 8.10 1.65 -9.30
CA VAL A 126 7.26 1.89 -8.12
C VAL A 126 7.55 3.30 -7.63
N GLU A 127 6.50 4.08 -7.40
CA GLU A 127 6.63 5.40 -6.82
C GLU A 127 6.72 5.29 -5.30
N VAL A 128 7.71 5.94 -4.70
CA VAL A 128 7.88 6.05 -3.25
C VAL A 128 7.58 7.50 -2.85
N MET A 129 6.65 7.68 -1.92
CA MET A 129 6.09 8.98 -1.51
C MET A 129 6.23 9.15 0.00
N PRO A 130 7.39 9.62 0.49
CA PRO A 130 7.60 9.82 1.92
C PRO A 130 6.52 10.73 2.53
N ALA A 131 6.00 10.39 3.71
CA ALA A 131 5.20 11.33 4.48
C ALA A 131 6.04 12.58 4.82
N MET A 132 5.37 13.70 5.10
CA MET A 132 6.03 15.00 5.32
C MET A 132 7.17 14.96 6.36
N GLU A 133 7.04 14.14 7.40
CA GLU A 133 8.06 13.97 8.45
C GLU A 133 8.66 12.55 8.49
N ALA A 134 8.57 11.80 7.38
CA ALA A 134 9.16 10.48 7.29
C ALA A 134 10.67 10.54 7.51
N SER A 135 11.20 9.61 8.32
CA SER A 135 12.63 9.46 8.54
C SER A 135 13.34 8.97 7.27
N SER A 136 14.60 9.35 7.11
CA SER A 136 15.45 8.84 6.02
C SER A 136 15.56 7.31 6.07
N GLU A 137 15.58 6.73 7.27
CA GLU A 137 15.64 5.28 7.49
C GLU A 137 14.38 4.58 6.98
N ALA A 138 13.18 5.11 7.25
CA ALA A 138 11.95 4.54 6.71
C ALA A 138 11.89 4.63 5.17
N VAL A 139 12.40 5.71 4.60
CA VAL A 139 12.50 5.88 3.14
C VAL A 139 13.50 4.91 2.53
N GLU A 140 14.64 4.67 3.18
CA GLU A 140 15.64 3.69 2.75
C GLU A 140 15.06 2.27 2.79
N VAL A 141 14.40 1.89 3.88
CA VAL A 141 13.68 0.61 4.01
C VAL A 141 12.66 0.43 2.87
N ALA A 142 11.90 1.48 2.54
CA ALA A 142 10.94 1.44 1.45
C ALA A 142 11.61 1.19 0.09
N GLN A 143 12.69 1.92 -0.20
CA GLN A 143 13.43 1.76 -1.45
C GLN A 143 14.07 0.37 -1.55
N ASP A 144 14.71 -0.11 -0.49
CA ASP A 144 15.38 -1.40 -0.46
C ASP A 144 14.39 -2.57 -0.58
N PHE A 145 13.22 -2.44 0.06
CA PHE A 145 12.15 -3.40 -0.12
C PHE A 145 11.73 -3.50 -1.59
N PHE A 146 11.43 -2.39 -2.28
CA PHE A 146 11.02 -2.48 -3.68
C PHE A 146 12.17 -2.93 -4.61
N ARG A 147 13.42 -2.56 -4.33
CA ARG A 147 14.59 -3.09 -5.05
C ARG A 147 14.71 -4.60 -4.90
N SER A 148 14.43 -5.16 -3.72
CA SER A 148 14.47 -6.61 -3.51
C SER A 148 13.41 -7.35 -4.35
N LEU A 149 12.31 -6.67 -4.70
CA LEU A 149 11.26 -7.17 -5.59
C LEU A 149 11.59 -7.01 -7.09
N ASP A 150 12.83 -6.67 -7.44
CA ASP A 150 13.26 -6.35 -8.81
C ASP A 150 12.48 -5.15 -9.41
N LYS A 151 12.12 -4.19 -8.56
CA LYS A 151 11.50 -2.92 -8.95
C LYS A 151 12.49 -1.78 -8.89
N GLU A 152 12.15 -0.71 -9.61
CA GLU A 152 12.87 0.55 -9.64
C GLU A 152 12.08 1.59 -8.83
N PRO A 153 12.42 1.80 -7.54
CA PRO A 153 11.75 2.80 -6.73
C PRO A 153 12.17 4.21 -7.17
N VAL A 154 11.18 5.06 -7.44
CA VAL A 154 11.39 6.48 -7.78
C VAL A 154 10.71 7.33 -6.72
N THR A 155 11.48 8.20 -6.06
CA THR A 155 10.92 9.09 -5.04
C THR A 155 10.21 10.28 -5.68
N VAL A 156 8.96 10.49 -5.30
CA VAL A 156 8.12 11.63 -5.74
C VAL A 156 7.44 12.28 -4.53
N GLY A 157 6.87 13.48 -4.71
CA GLY A 157 6.18 14.19 -3.64
C GLY A 157 4.89 13.48 -3.20
N ASP A 158 4.59 13.53 -1.90
CA ASP A 158 3.40 12.89 -1.34
C ASP A 158 2.10 13.42 -1.96
N SER A 159 1.32 12.52 -2.54
CA SER A 159 0.04 12.85 -3.13
C SER A 159 -0.79 11.61 -3.39
N VAL A 160 -2.12 11.74 -3.28
CA VAL A 160 -3.03 10.68 -3.69
C VAL A 160 -2.87 10.44 -5.19
N GLY A 161 -2.59 9.18 -5.56
CA GLY A 161 -2.42 8.75 -6.95
C GLY A 161 -1.07 9.12 -7.58
N GLY A 162 -0.08 9.60 -6.82
CA GLY A 162 1.30 9.79 -7.30
C GLY A 162 1.44 10.56 -8.62
N VAL A 163 2.37 10.14 -9.49
CA VAL A 163 2.57 10.73 -10.83
C VAL A 163 1.99 9.82 -11.91
N LEU A 164 2.40 8.55 -11.95
CA LEU A 164 2.02 7.58 -13.00
C LEU A 164 0.50 7.38 -13.09
N PRO A 165 -0.24 7.08 -12.01
CA PRO A 165 -1.69 6.95 -12.09
C PRO A 165 -2.39 8.22 -12.61
N ARG A 166 -1.86 9.42 -12.30
CA ARG A 166 -2.41 10.68 -12.82
C ARG A 166 -2.21 10.82 -14.32
N VAL A 167 -1.01 10.53 -14.82
CA VAL A 167 -0.72 10.59 -16.26
C VAL A 167 -1.61 9.62 -17.03
N VAL A 168 -1.78 8.39 -16.53
CA VAL A 168 -2.69 7.40 -17.14
C VAL A 168 -4.14 7.90 -17.14
N ALA A 169 -4.62 8.44 -16.02
CA ALA A 169 -5.95 9.01 -15.95
C ALA A 169 -6.15 10.17 -16.94
N THR A 170 -5.14 11.02 -17.15
CA THR A 170 -5.19 12.08 -18.16
C THR A 170 -5.32 11.52 -19.58
N LEU A 171 -4.55 10.49 -19.94
CA LEU A 171 -4.64 9.85 -21.25
C LEU A 171 -6.02 9.18 -21.47
N ILE A 172 -6.54 8.51 -20.45
CA ILE A 172 -7.87 7.89 -20.50
C ILE A 172 -8.96 8.96 -20.67
N ASN A 173 -8.87 10.06 -19.94
CA ASN A 173 -9.83 11.16 -20.04
C ASN A 173 -9.79 11.79 -21.44
N GLU A 174 -8.61 11.99 -22.01
CA GLU A 174 -8.47 12.53 -23.37
C GLU A 174 -9.06 11.59 -24.42
N ALA A 175 -8.81 10.28 -24.31
CA ALA A 175 -9.45 9.29 -25.19
C ALA A 175 -10.98 9.31 -25.06
N ALA A 176 -11.51 9.43 -23.84
CA ALA A 176 -12.94 9.57 -23.59
C ALA A 176 -13.51 10.85 -24.20
N PHE A 177 -12.78 11.97 -24.15
CA PHE A 177 -13.20 13.22 -24.79
C PHE A 177 -13.22 13.11 -26.31
N ALA A 178 -12.18 12.53 -26.94
CA ALA A 178 -12.15 12.31 -28.39
C ALA A 178 -13.36 11.47 -28.87
N LEU A 179 -13.72 10.43 -28.12
CA LEU A 179 -14.92 9.63 -28.39
C LEU A 179 -16.21 10.44 -28.21
N MET A 180 -16.33 11.17 -27.11
CA MET A 180 -17.51 11.99 -26.79
C MET A 180 -17.77 13.06 -27.85
N GLU A 181 -16.71 13.69 -28.34
CA GLU A 181 -16.74 14.72 -29.39
C GLU A 181 -16.89 14.14 -30.80
N ARG A 182 -16.89 12.80 -30.92
CA ARG A 182 -16.96 12.06 -32.19
C ARG A 182 -15.80 12.38 -33.13
N VAL A 183 -14.61 12.64 -32.57
CA VAL A 183 -13.38 12.80 -33.33
C VAL A 183 -12.92 11.45 -33.91
N ALA A 184 -13.10 10.36 -33.17
CA ALA A 184 -12.83 8.98 -33.57
C ALA A 184 -13.79 7.99 -32.88
N GLY A 185 -13.87 6.75 -33.38
CA GLY A 185 -14.59 5.65 -32.71
C GLY A 185 -13.83 5.11 -31.50
N ALA A 186 -14.44 4.22 -30.73
CA ALA A 186 -13.78 3.61 -29.56
C ALA A 186 -12.71 2.56 -29.94
N ASP A 187 -12.78 2.03 -31.16
CA ASP A 187 -11.84 1.03 -31.69
C ASP A 187 -10.63 1.69 -32.41
N ASP A 188 -10.66 3.01 -32.62
CA ASP A 188 -9.61 3.80 -33.30
C ASP A 188 -8.60 4.37 -32.28
#